data_AF-A0A167ESN6-F1
#
_entry.id   AF-A0A167ESN6-F1
#
_cell.length_a   1.000
_cell.length_b   1.000
_cell.length_c   1.000
_cell.angle_alpha   90.00
_cell.angle_beta   90.00
_cell.angle_gamma   90.00
#
_symmetry.space_group_name_H-M   'P 1'
#
loop_
_entity.id
_entity.type
_entity.pdbx_description
1 polymer ?
#
loop_
_entity_poly.entity_id
_entity_poly.type
_entity_poly.pdbx_seq_one_letter_code
_entity_poly.pdbx_strand_id
1 'polypeptide(L)'
;MLTTKLQSLWLLRQVIQGEGHSYELQGGKFILRLANIFLQGSYKGLLVQVEYNSSGSEDTSGQIQKINEFLAQYGLKFVGNKLAKDEIGTAWQYVDALSR
;
A
#
# COMPACT_ATOMS: atom_id res chain seq x y z
N MET A 1 4.64 -14.71 18.86
CA MET A 1 4.60 -14.16 20.23
C MET A 1 3.14 -13.87 20.63
N LEU A 2 2.41 -12.99 19.93
CA LEU A 2 0.96 -12.80 20.15
C LEU A 2 0.17 -14.11 20.07
N THR A 3 0.32 -14.84 18.97
CA THR A 3 -0.40 -16.10 18.71
C THR A 3 0.12 -17.30 19.49
N THR A 4 1.20 -17.19 20.28
CA THR A 4 1.80 -18.34 20.97
C THR A 4 1.92 -18.14 22.48
N LYS A 5 2.00 -16.89 22.95
CA LYS A 5 2.15 -16.52 24.36
C LYS A 5 0.99 -15.69 24.89
N LEU A 6 0.20 -15.05 24.03
CA LEU A 6 -0.92 -14.18 24.40
C LEU A 6 -2.27 -14.64 23.83
N GLN A 7 -2.41 -15.93 23.53
CA GLN A 7 -3.62 -16.51 22.91
C GLN A 7 -4.90 -16.28 23.73
N SER A 8 -4.81 -16.17 25.06
CA SER A 8 -5.95 -15.90 25.93
C SER A 8 -6.45 -14.45 25.85
N LEU A 9 -5.60 -13.51 25.43
CA LEU A 9 -5.94 -12.08 25.31
C LEU A 9 -6.24 -11.68 23.86
N TRP A 10 -5.59 -12.32 22.89
CA TRP A 10 -5.70 -11.99 21.47
C TRP A 10 -5.87 -13.24 20.62
N LEU A 11 -7.03 -13.32 19.97
CA LEU A 11 -7.36 -14.37 19.01
C LEU A 11 -7.20 -13.85 17.59
N LEU A 12 -6.39 -14.52 16.78
CA LEU A 12 -6.21 -14.21 15.36
C LEU A 12 -7.45 -14.67 14.57
N ARG A 13 -8.29 -13.71 14.15
CA ARG A 13 -9.54 -13.99 13.44
C ARG A 13 -9.37 -14.17 11.93
N GLN A 14 -8.49 -13.38 11.33
CA GLN A 14 -8.29 -13.33 9.88
C GLN A 14 -6.81 -13.21 9.56
N VAL A 15 -6.40 -13.90 8.50
CA VAL A 15 -5.06 -13.82 7.92
C VAL A 15 -5.21 -13.49 6.46
N ILE A 16 -4.68 -12.33 6.09
CA ILE A 16 -4.64 -11.85 4.72
C ILE A 16 -3.23 -12.07 4.20
N GLN A 17 -3.10 -12.77 3.08
CA GLN A 17 -1.83 -13.03 2.41
C GLN A 17 -1.80 -12.33 1.06
N GLY A 18 -0.69 -11.68 0.74
CA GLY A 18 -0.48 -11.01 -0.53
C GLY A 18 0.65 -11.65 -1.32
N GLU A 19 0.41 -11.99 -2.57
CA GLU A 19 1.44 -12.45 -3.52
C GLU A 19 1.54 -11.45 -4.67
N GLY A 20 2.75 -10.97 -4.94
CA GLY A 20 2.91 -9.80 -5.79
C GLY A 20 4.30 -9.58 -6.36
N HIS A 21 4.38 -8.52 -7.16
CA HIS A 21 5.60 -8.08 -7.83
C HIS A 21 5.85 -6.59 -7.57
N SER A 22 7.13 -6.21 -7.56
CA SER A 22 7.58 -4.83 -7.45
C SER A 22 8.20 -4.39 -8.76
N TYR A 23 7.80 -3.21 -9.22
CA TYR A 23 8.27 -2.61 -10.47
C TYR A 23 8.89 -1.26 -10.17
N GLU A 24 10.11 -1.07 -10.65
CA GLU A 24 10.82 0.20 -10.55
C GLU A 24 10.62 0.99 -11.86
N LEU A 25 10.19 2.24 -11.74
CA LEU A 25 9.79 3.08 -12.86
C LEU A 25 10.55 4.41 -12.80
N GLN A 26 10.85 4.95 -13.99
CA GLN A 26 11.61 6.20 -14.16
C GLN A 26 12.96 6.21 -13.42
N GLY A 27 13.69 5.07 -13.46
CA GLY A 27 15.02 4.96 -12.85
C GLY A 27 15.03 5.09 -11.33
N GLY A 28 14.00 4.59 -10.65
CA GLY A 28 13.92 4.54 -9.19
C GLY A 28 13.10 5.64 -8.54
N LYS A 29 12.54 6.55 -9.34
CA LYS A 29 11.72 7.65 -8.84
C LYS A 29 10.34 7.17 -8.36
N PHE A 30 9.78 6.17 -9.03
CA PHE A 30 8.53 5.53 -8.63
C PHE A 30 8.75 4.03 -8.46
N ILE A 31 8.22 3.48 -7.38
CA ILE A 31 8.17 2.04 -7.14
C ILE A 31 6.71 1.64 -7.03
N LEU A 32 6.26 0.79 -7.94
CA LEU A 32 4.90 0.26 -7.98
C LEU A 32 4.91 -1.18 -7.46
N ARG A 33 4.18 -1.46 -6.40
CA ARG A 33 4.01 -2.82 -5.86
C ARG A 33 2.58 -3.26 -6.06
N LEU A 34 2.41 -4.40 -6.71
CA LEU A 34 1.13 -4.99 -7.06
C LEU A 34 1.04 -6.34 -6.38
N ALA A 35 0.00 -6.58 -5.59
CA ALA A 35 -0.17 -7.86 -4.90
C ALA A 35 -1.62 -8.35 -4.96
N ASN A 36 -1.83 -9.58 -5.39
CA ASN A 36 -3.10 -10.27 -5.26
C ASN A 36 -3.29 -10.66 -3.80
N ILE A 37 -4.45 -10.30 -3.26
CA ILE A 37 -4.82 -10.51 -1.88
C ILE A 37 -5.68 -11.76 -1.76
N PHE A 38 -5.28 -12.66 -0.87
CA PHE A 38 -5.98 -13.88 -0.53
C PHE A 38 -6.39 -13.88 0.94
N LEU A 39 -7.64 -14.26 1.20
CA LEU A 39 -8.16 -14.55 2.53
C LEU A 39 -8.53 -16.03 2.56
N GLN A 40 -7.80 -16.81 3.37
CA GLN A 40 -8.02 -18.26 3.51
C GLN A 40 -8.01 -19.01 2.15
N GLY A 41 -7.10 -18.62 1.25
CA GLY A 41 -6.96 -19.22 -0.09
C GLY A 41 -7.95 -18.68 -1.14
N SER A 42 -8.95 -17.88 -0.76
CA SER A 42 -9.83 -17.21 -1.71
C SER A 42 -9.26 -15.85 -2.12
N TYR A 43 -9.18 -15.58 -3.41
CA TYR A 43 -8.88 -14.24 -3.92
C TYR A 43 -9.91 -13.22 -3.42
N LYS A 44 -9.43 -12.05 -2.98
CA LYS A 44 -10.25 -10.93 -2.48
C LYS A 44 -10.09 -9.66 -3.30
N GLY A 45 -8.93 -9.43 -3.89
CA GLY A 45 -8.69 -8.22 -4.67
C GLY A 45 -7.23 -8.01 -5.00
N LEU A 46 -6.98 -6.92 -5.71
CA LEU A 46 -5.66 -6.45 -6.06
C LEU A 46 -5.29 -5.27 -5.17
N LEU A 47 -4.19 -5.39 -4.43
CA LEU A 47 -3.56 -4.29 -3.73
C LEU A 47 -2.57 -3.59 -4.65
N VAL A 48 -2.64 -2.27 -4.67
CA VAL A 48 -1.70 -1.42 -5.39
C VAL A 48 -1.06 -0.46 -4.40
N GLN A 49 0.25 -0.55 -4.24
CA GLN A 49 1.04 0.42 -3.48
C GLN A 49 1.93 1.20 -4.45
N VAL A 50 1.90 2.53 -4.31
CA VAL A 50 2.73 3.45 -5.08
C VAL A 50 3.63 4.17 -4.11
N GLU A 51 4.94 4.04 -4.32
CA GLU A 51 5.96 4.73 -3.56
C GLU A 51 6.65 5.73 -4.48
N TYR A 52 6.81 6.96 -3.99
CA TYR A 52 7.47 8.04 -4.71
C TYR A 52 8.73 8.45 -3.95
N ASN A 53 9.89 8.20 -4.55
CA ASN A 53 11.16 8.57 -3.96
C ASN A 53 11.47 10.03 -4.33
N SER A 54 11.14 10.95 -3.43
CA SER A 54 11.45 12.37 -3.59
C SER A 54 12.87 12.64 -3.12
N SER A 55 13.80 12.79 -4.06
CA SER A 55 15.19 13.20 -3.78
C SER A 55 15.33 14.68 -3.41
N GLY A 56 14.24 15.41 -3.13
CA GLY A 56 14.23 16.84 -2.84
C GLY A 56 13.14 17.27 -1.85
N SER A 57 13.24 18.52 -1.38
CA SER A 57 12.32 19.19 -0.44
C SER A 57 11.01 19.62 -1.11
N GLU A 58 10.33 18.69 -1.78
CA GLU A 58 9.02 18.96 -2.39
C GLU A 58 7.93 18.93 -1.32
N ASP A 59 7.04 19.91 -1.36
CA ASP A 59 5.87 19.93 -0.47
C ASP A 59 4.99 18.70 -0.71
N THR A 60 4.35 18.20 0.36
CA THR A 60 3.47 17.03 0.35
C THR A 60 2.40 17.12 -0.76
N SER A 61 1.87 18.33 -1.00
CA SER A 61 0.86 18.59 -2.03
C SER A 61 1.41 18.37 -3.45
N GLY A 62 2.66 18.79 -3.71
CA GLY A 62 3.32 18.59 -5.00
C GLY A 62 3.62 17.12 -5.29
N GLN A 63 3.97 16.35 -4.25
CA GLN A 63 4.20 14.91 -4.36
C GLN A 63 2.91 14.17 -4.73
N ILE A 64 1.79 14.50 -4.07
CA ILE A 64 0.47 13.93 -4.39
C ILE A 64 0.06 14.25 -5.83
N GLN A 65 0.30 15.48 -6.29
CA GLN A 65 -0.03 15.86 -7.66
C GLN A 65 0.77 15.03 -8.68
N LYS A 66 2.07 14.86 -8.48
CA LYS A 66 2.91 14.04 -9.38
C LYS A 66 2.49 12.57 -9.40
N ILE A 67 2.14 12.02 -8.25
CA ILE A 67 1.60 10.65 -8.16
C ILE A 67 0.28 10.56 -8.94
N ASN A 68 -0.62 11.54 -8.81
CA ASN A 68 -1.89 11.56 -9.53
C ASN A 68 -1.70 11.69 -11.05
N GLU A 69 -0.80 12.56 -11.49
CA GLU A 69 -0.44 12.72 -12.89
C GLU A 69 0.15 11.43 -13.46
N PHE A 70 1.05 10.79 -12.72
CA PHE A 70 1.62 9.50 -13.08
C PHE A 70 0.54 8.42 -13.21
N LEU A 71 -0.37 8.31 -12.23
CA LEU A 71 -1.45 7.31 -12.26
C LEU A 71 -2.46 7.58 -13.39
N ALA A 72 -2.72 8.85 -13.70
CA ALA A 72 -3.60 9.24 -14.79
C ALA A 72 -3.07 8.79 -16.16
N GLN A 73 -1.75 8.73 -16.37
CA GLN A 73 -1.15 8.21 -17.61
C GLN A 73 -1.51 6.74 -17.88
N TYR A 74 -1.72 5.95 -16.81
CA TYR A 74 -2.12 4.54 -16.91
C TYR A 74 -3.63 4.34 -16.78
N GLY A 75 -4.42 5.42 -16.81
CA GLY A 75 -5.88 5.35 -16.66
C GLY A 75 -6.36 5.02 -15.24
N LEU A 76 -5.48 5.08 -14.24
CA LEU A 76 -5.81 4.78 -12.85
C LEU A 76 -6.24 6.07 -12.14
N LYS A 77 -7.51 6.15 -11.74
CA LYS A 77 -8.05 7.26 -10.92
C LYS A 77 -8.32 6.76 -9.50
N PHE A 78 -7.55 7.25 -8.54
CA PHE A 78 -7.77 6.97 -7.13
C PHE A 78 -8.40 8.17 -6.42
N VAL A 79 -9.45 7.92 -5.65
CA VAL A 79 -10.18 8.93 -4.87
C VAL A 79 -9.85 8.73 -3.39
N GLY A 80 -9.25 9.74 -2.75
CA GLY A 80 -8.89 9.72 -1.33
C GLY A 80 -7.42 9.39 -1.03
N ASN A 81 -6.49 9.87 -1.86
CA ASN A 81 -5.06 9.60 -1.71
C ASN A 81 -4.51 10.26 -0.44
N LYS A 82 -4.28 9.45 0.59
CA LYS A 82 -3.48 9.85 1.75
C LYS A 82 -2.02 9.53 1.43
N LEU A 83 -1.11 10.44 1.76
CA LEU A 83 0.33 10.18 1.65
C LEU A 83 0.86 9.74 3.02
N ALA A 84 1.60 8.64 3.06
CA ALA A 84 2.39 8.24 4.23
C ALA A 84 3.86 8.51 3.92
N LYS A 85 4.58 9.11 4.87
CA LYS A 85 6.03 9.38 4.73
C LYS A 85 6.88 8.35 5.45
N ASP A 86 6.24 7.56 6.31
CA ASP A 86 6.85 6.70 7.30
C ASP A 86 6.22 5.31 7.25
N GLU A 87 6.97 4.29 7.69
CA GLU A 87 6.55 2.89 7.65
C GLU A 87 5.26 2.65 8.44
N ILE A 88 5.11 3.35 9.57
CA ILE A 88 3.91 3.28 10.43
C ILE A 88 2.71 3.89 9.70
N GLY A 89 2.87 5.06 9.09
CA GLY A 89 1.82 5.66 8.26
C GLY A 89 1.40 4.74 7.12
N THR A 90 2.36 4.06 6.50
CA THR A 90 2.09 3.09 5.42
C THR A 90 1.27 1.91 5.95
N ALA A 91 1.65 1.34 7.09
CA ALA A 91 0.90 0.25 7.73
C ALA A 91 -0.55 0.64 8.04
N TRP A 92 -0.81 1.88 8.47
CA TRP A 92 -2.17 2.38 8.68
C TRP A 92 -2.98 2.48 7.39
N GLN A 93 -2.35 2.88 6.28
CA GLN A 93 -3.02 2.93 4.98
C GLN A 93 -3.46 1.55 4.50
N TYR A 94 -2.68 0.50 4.78
CA TYR A 94 -3.09 -0.87 4.51
C TYR A 94 -4.37 -1.24 5.29
N VAL A 95 -4.48 -0.82 6.55
CA VAL A 95 -5.69 -1.07 7.35
C VAL A 95 -6.89 -0.33 6.76
N ASP A 96 -6.75 0.97 6.47
CA ASP A 96 -7.80 1.80 5.86
C ASP A 96 -8.26 1.26 4.49
N ALA A 97 -7.33 0.73 3.69
CA ALA A 97 -7.61 0.18 2.37
C ALA A 97 -8.35 -1.17 2.43
N LEU A 98 -8.03 -2.00 3.43
CA LEU A 98 -8.58 -3.35 3.60
C LEU A 98 -9.83 -3.40 4.47
N SER A 99 -10.17 -2.31 5.17
CA SER A 99 -11.36 -2.23 6.02
C SER A 99 -12.67 -1.93 5.27
N ARG A 100 -12.65 -1.92 3.93
CA ARG A 100 -13.83 -1.70 3.09
C ARG A 100 -14.57 -3.00 2.81
#